data_AF-A0A920KN58-F1
#
_entry.id   AF-A0A920KN58-F1
#
_cell.length_a   1.000
_cell.length_b   1.000
_cell.length_c   1.000
_cell.angle_alpha   90.00
_cell.angle_beta   90.00
_cell.angle_gamma   90.00
#
_symmetry.space_group_name_H-M   'P 1'
#
loop_
_entity.id
_entity.type
_entity.pdbx_description
1 polymer ?
#
loop_
_entity_poly.entity_id
_entity_poly.type
_entity_poly.pdbx_seq_one_letter_code
_entity_poly.pdbx_strand_id
1 'polypeptide(L)'
;MRRPVTSSSRPRFFAPELMAGRARHYGLHTDASHRYERGVDPELAHQAIERATQLFLDCVGGEAGPIVDVTSAADLPQRDPVTLKAASIQRMLGIRSGI
;
A
#
# COMPACT_ATOMS: atom_id res chain seq x y z
N MET A 1 -18.81 30.92 -11.48
CA MET A 1 -18.37 30.38 -10.17
C MET A 1 -18.15 28.88 -10.33
N ARG A 2 -16.90 28.40 -10.33
CA ARG A 2 -16.58 26.96 -10.38
C ARG A 2 -16.71 26.42 -8.95
N ARG A 3 -17.55 25.39 -8.73
CA ARG A 3 -17.69 24.77 -7.41
C ARG A 3 -16.49 23.84 -7.18
N PRO A 4 -15.88 23.80 -5.99
CA PRO A 4 -14.83 22.84 -5.70
C PRO A 4 -15.40 21.43 -5.84
N VAL A 5 -14.75 20.61 -6.67
CA VAL A 5 -15.08 19.19 -6.80
C VAL A 5 -14.42 18.51 -5.61
N THR A 6 -15.20 18.19 -4.57
CA THR A 6 -14.69 17.39 -3.44
C THR A 6 -14.46 15.97 -3.93
N SER A 7 -13.31 15.71 -4.55
CA SER A 7 -12.83 14.37 -4.85
C SER A 7 -12.58 13.65 -3.53
N SER A 8 -13.56 12.86 -3.07
CA SER A 8 -13.42 11.94 -1.94
C SER A 8 -12.67 10.67 -2.39
N SER A 9 -11.48 10.79 -2.96
CA SER A 9 -10.60 9.65 -3.13
C SER A 9 -10.03 9.29 -1.74
N ARG A 10 -10.14 8.03 -1.33
CA ARG A 10 -9.60 7.54 -0.05
C ARG A 10 -8.60 6.43 -0.34
N PRO A 11 -7.31 6.62 -0.07
CA PRO A 11 -6.34 5.54 -0.15
C PRO A 11 -6.53 4.66 1.08
N ARG A 12 -6.45 3.34 0.91
CA ARG A 12 -6.66 2.42 2.03
C ARG A 12 -5.67 1.27 2.01
N PHE A 13 -5.11 1.01 3.17
CA PHE A 13 -4.39 -0.22 3.48
C PHE A 13 -5.36 -1.22 4.12
N PHE A 14 -5.29 -2.47 3.68
CA PHE A 14 -6.02 -3.59 4.27
C PHE A 14 -5.04 -4.67 4.67
N ALA A 15 -5.17 -5.18 5.89
CA ALA A 15 -4.37 -6.32 6.34
C ALA A 15 -4.63 -7.53 5.41
N PRO A 16 -3.58 -8.17 4.87
CA PRO A 16 -3.72 -9.27 3.91
C PRO A 16 -4.54 -10.44 4.47
N GLU A 17 -4.35 -10.75 5.74
CA GLU A 17 -5.07 -11.78 6.49
C GLU A 17 -6.58 -11.60 6.45
N LEU A 18 -7.03 -10.35 6.51
CA LEU A 18 -8.45 -10.04 6.42
C LEU A 18 -8.95 -10.14 4.98
N MET A 19 -8.11 -9.92 3.97
CA MET A 19 -8.52 -9.88 2.57
C MET A 19 -8.47 -11.24 1.87
N ALA A 20 -7.60 -12.15 2.32
CA ALA A 20 -7.40 -13.48 1.76
C ALA A 20 -8.73 -14.22 1.50
N GLY A 21 -9.03 -14.49 0.23
CA GLY A 21 -10.14 -15.36 -0.17
C GLY A 21 -11.53 -14.73 -0.14
N ARG A 22 -11.68 -13.49 0.36
CA ARG A 22 -12.99 -12.80 0.37
C ARG A 22 -13.53 -12.52 -1.02
N ALA A 23 -12.68 -12.08 -1.95
CA ALA A 23 -13.11 -11.81 -3.32
C ALA A 23 -13.55 -13.09 -4.04
N ARG A 24 -12.79 -14.19 -3.84
CA ARG A 24 -13.12 -15.50 -4.40
C ARG A 24 -14.44 -16.05 -3.88
N HIS A 25 -14.79 -15.80 -2.61
CA HIS A 25 -16.06 -16.22 -2.03
C HIS A 25 -17.27 -15.62 -2.78
N TYR A 26 -17.14 -14.41 -3.30
CA TYR A 26 -18.17 -13.74 -4.10
C TYR A 26 -17.99 -13.92 -5.62
N GLY A 27 -17.07 -14.81 -6.06
CA GLY A 27 -16.77 -14.99 -7.47
C GLY A 27 -16.07 -13.80 -8.14
N LEU A 28 -15.51 -12.88 -7.35
CA LEU A 28 -14.81 -11.70 -7.84
C LEU A 28 -13.31 -11.97 -7.94
N HIS A 29 -12.72 -11.59 -9.08
CA HIS A 29 -11.28 -11.66 -9.30
C HIS A 29 -10.79 -10.35 -9.90
N THR A 30 -10.44 -9.40 -9.04
CA THR A 30 -9.99 -8.07 -9.44
C THR A 30 -8.50 -7.88 -9.14
N ASP A 31 -7.84 -6.98 -9.87
CA ASP A 31 -6.45 -6.59 -9.59
C ASP A 31 -6.30 -6.03 -8.16
N ALA A 32 -7.30 -5.27 -7.68
CA ALA A 32 -7.33 -4.76 -6.30
C ALA A 32 -7.35 -5.90 -5.27
N SER A 33 -8.25 -6.89 -5.41
CA SER A 33 -8.30 -8.03 -4.49
C SER A 33 -6.98 -8.79 -4.49
N HIS A 34 -6.40 -9.05 -5.66
CA HIS A 34 -5.14 -9.80 -5.75
C HIS A 34 -3.97 -9.08 -5.08
N ARG A 35 -3.90 -7.75 -5.19
CA ARG A 35 -2.85 -6.94 -4.54
C ARG A 35 -3.03 -6.89 -3.03
N TYR A 36 -4.24 -6.63 -2.53
CA TYR A 36 -4.49 -6.56 -1.09
C TYR A 36 -4.31 -7.91 -0.39
N GLU A 37 -4.64 -9.03 -1.06
CA GLU A 37 -4.40 -10.38 -0.52
C GLU A 37 -2.91 -10.73 -0.35
N ARG A 38 -2.01 -10.12 -1.14
CA ARG A 38 -0.55 -10.36 -1.07
C ARG A 38 0.20 -9.35 -0.19
N GLY A 39 -0.48 -8.30 0.26
CA GLY A 39 0.14 -7.17 0.94
C GLY A 39 0.51 -6.04 -0.01
N VAL A 40 -0.01 -4.86 0.33
CA VAL A 40 0.39 -3.57 -0.26
C VAL A 40 1.16 -2.83 0.82
N ASP A 41 2.21 -2.11 0.46
CA ASP A 41 2.95 -1.30 1.42
C ASP A 41 2.02 -0.22 2.03
N PRO A 42 1.81 -0.19 3.36
CA PRO A 42 0.98 0.83 3.99
C PRO A 42 1.51 2.26 3.77
N GLU A 43 2.82 2.44 3.60
CA GLU A 43 3.44 3.77 3.43
C GLU A 43 3.15 4.36 2.03
N LEU A 44 2.80 3.52 1.04
CA LEU A 44 2.50 3.97 -0.32
C LEU A 44 1.13 4.67 -0.45
N ALA A 45 0.24 4.52 0.54
CA ALA A 45 -1.11 5.07 0.48
C ALA A 45 -1.13 6.59 0.24
N HIS A 46 -0.25 7.34 0.92
CA HIS A 46 -0.17 8.79 0.78
C HIS A 46 0.38 9.21 -0.60
N GLN A 47 1.43 8.55 -1.08
CA GLN A 47 2.00 8.86 -2.40
C GLN A 47 1.00 8.53 -3.52
N ALA A 48 0.25 7.44 -3.36
CA ALA A 48 -0.74 7.02 -4.33
C ALA A 48 -1.88 8.03 -4.48
N ILE A 49 -2.41 8.59 -3.38
CA ILE A 49 -3.48 9.59 -3.47
C ILE A 49 -2.99 10.90 -4.08
N GLU A 50 -1.79 11.36 -3.74
CA GLU A 50 -1.21 12.57 -4.33
C GLU A 50 -1.06 12.39 -5.84
N ARG A 51 -0.50 11.25 -6.28
CA ARG A 51 -0.33 10.96 -7.71
C ARG A 51 -1.67 10.84 -8.43
N ALA A 52 -2.65 10.17 -7.84
CA ALA A 52 -3.98 10.03 -8.41
C ALA A 52 -4.69 11.39 -8.53
N THR A 53 -4.56 12.24 -7.51
CA THR A 53 -5.17 13.58 -7.48
C THR A 53 -4.54 14.47 -8.54
N GLN A 54 -3.20 14.47 -8.66
CA GLN A 54 -2.50 15.20 -9.71
C GLN A 54 -2.98 14.78 -11.10
N LEU A 55 -2.99 13.46 -11.38
CA LEU A 55 -3.45 12.94 -12.67
C LEU A 55 -4.92 13.30 -12.95
N PHE A 56 -5.76 13.28 -11.92
CA PHE A 56 -7.17 13.65 -12.06
C PHE A 56 -7.33 15.13 -12.40
N LEU A 57 -6.60 16.02 -11.72
CA LEU A 57 -6.60 17.45 -12.00
C LEU A 57 -6.03 17.76 -13.39
N ASP A 58 -4.97 17.07 -13.81
CA ASP A 58 -4.38 17.24 -15.14
C ASP A 58 -5.36 16.85 -16.25
N CYS A 59 -6.17 15.80 -16.03
CA CYS A 59 -7.13 15.30 -17.01
C CYS A 59 -8.43 16.11 -17.08
N VAL A 60 -8.99 16.49 -15.93
CA VAL A 60 -10.38 17.02 -15.85
C VAL A 60 -10.43 18.48 -15.36
N GLY A 61 -9.32 18.99 -14.80
CA GLY A 61 -9.26 20.27 -14.10
C GLY A 61 -10.00 20.26 -12.76
N GLY A 62 -9.92 21.37 -12.03
CA GLY A 62 -10.58 21.56 -10.73
C GLY A 62 -9.60 21.94 -9.63
N GLU A 63 -10.05 21.85 -8.38
CA GLU A 63 -9.25 22.07 -7.18
C GLU A 63 -9.45 20.88 -6.24
N ALA A 64 -8.36 20.34 -5.72
CA ALA A 64 -8.40 19.25 -4.75
C ALA A 64 -8.80 19.77 -3.36
N GLY A 65 -9.66 19.02 -2.68
CA GLY A 65 -9.96 19.23 -1.26
C GLY A 65 -8.86 18.64 -0.35
N PRO A 66 -8.95 18.87 0.98
CA PRO A 66 -7.99 18.32 1.92
C PRO A 66 -8.03 16.79 1.96
N ILE A 67 -6.86 16.16 2.11
CA ILE A 67 -6.75 14.72 2.34
C ILE A 67 -7.21 14.41 3.77
N VAL A 68 -8.09 13.41 3.91
CA VAL A 68 -8.52 12.88 5.20
C VAL A 68 -7.77 11.58 5.46
N ASP A 69 -6.84 11.60 6.39
CA ASP A 69 -6.10 10.42 6.83
C ASP A 69 -6.71 9.84 8.12
N VAL A 70 -7.04 8.55 8.08
CA VAL A 70 -7.52 7.78 9.24
C VAL A 70 -6.65 6.53 9.34
N THR A 71 -5.53 6.70 10.04
CA THR A 71 -4.53 5.66 10.25
C THR A 71 -4.44 5.28 11.73
N SER A 72 -4.47 3.98 12.00
CA SER A 72 -4.25 3.41 13.33
C SER A 72 -2.82 2.86 13.38
N ALA A 73 -1.97 3.47 14.19
CA ALA A 73 -0.57 3.03 14.32
C ALA A 73 -0.45 1.62 14.94
N ALA A 74 -1.43 1.21 15.75
CA ALA A 74 -1.46 -0.10 16.38
C ALA A 74 -1.76 -1.25 15.38
N ASP A 75 -2.48 -0.95 14.30
CA ASP A 75 -2.89 -1.93 13.29
C ASP A 75 -1.92 -2.00 12.09
N LEU A 76 -0.85 -1.20 12.10
CA LEU A 76 0.17 -1.23 11.07
C LEU A 76 1.15 -2.39 11.30
N PRO A 77 1.61 -3.07 10.23
CA PRO A 77 2.59 -4.13 10.36
C PRO A 77 3.92 -3.58 10.89
N GLN A 78 4.43 -4.17 11.96
CA GLN A 78 5.74 -3.82 12.52
C GLN A 78 6.86 -4.47 11.70
N ARG A 79 7.87 -3.68 11.32
CA ARG A 79 9.06 -4.15 10.59
C ARG A 79 10.17 -4.46 11.60
N ASP A 80 10.21 -5.70 12.09
CA ASP A 80 11.26 -6.13 13.01
C ASP A 80 12.62 -6.25 12.28
N PRO A 81 13.71 -5.71 12.86
CA PRO A 81 15.02 -5.82 12.26
C PRO A 81 15.51 -7.28 12.29
N VAL A 82 15.87 -7.81 11.11
CA VAL A 82 16.44 -9.16 11.00
C VAL A 82 17.96 -9.07 11.09
N THR A 83 18.54 -9.75 12.10
CA THR A 83 20.00 -9.84 12.24
C THR A 83 20.57 -10.93 11.33
N LEU A 84 21.32 -10.52 10.31
CA LEU A 84 22.00 -11.44 9.39
C LEU A 84 23.46 -11.66 9.83
N LYS A 85 23.83 -12.91 10.17
CA LYS A 85 25.21 -13.27 10.53
C LYS A 85 25.98 -13.72 9.29
N ALA A 86 27.19 -13.20 9.07
CA ALA A 86 28.05 -13.60 7.95
C ALA A 86 28.28 -15.13 7.89
N ALA A 87 28.45 -15.77 9.06
CA ALA A 87 28.57 -17.23 9.16
C ALA A 87 27.34 -17.99 8.65
N SER A 88 26.13 -17.43 8.79
CA SER A 88 24.88 -18.04 8.26
C SER A 88 24.82 -17.92 6.74
N ILE A 89 25.27 -16.80 6.17
CA ILE A 89 25.36 -16.59 4.72
C ILE A 89 26.31 -17.63 4.11
N GLN A 90 27.50 -17.78 4.70
CA GLN A 90 28.49 -18.73 4.21
C GLN A 90 28.00 -20.19 4.31
N ARG A 91 27.24 -20.53 5.36
CA ARG A 91 26.67 -21.87 5.54
C ARG A 91 25.56 -22.18 4.54
N MET A 92 24.65 -21.25 4.29
CA MET A 92 23.51 -21.48 3.38
C MET A 92 23.89 -21.36 1.90
N LEU A 93 24.73 -20.38 1.56
CA LEU A 93 25.02 -20.03 0.16
C LEU A 93 26.40 -20.52 -0.30
N GLY A 94 27.29 -20.93 0.62
CA GLY A 94 28.66 -21.37 0.29
C GLY A 94 29.59 -20.24 -0.16
N ILE A 95 29.11 -19.00 -0.20
CA ILE A 95 29.85 -17.82 -0.65
C ILE A 95 30.39 -17.08 0.59
N ARG A 96 31.69 -16.77 0.60
CA ARG A 96 32.24 -15.78 1.53
C ARG A 96 31.77 -14.40 1.08
N SER A 97 30.81 -13.83 1.79
CA SER A 97 30.48 -12.41 1.61
C SER A 97 31.66 -11.59 2.11
N GLY A 98 32.23 -10.76 1.23
CA GLY A 98 33.29 -9.81 1.57
C GLY A 98 32.73 -8.57 2.24
N ILE A 99 31.94 -8.76 3.30
CA ILE A 99 31.43 -7.71 4.20
C ILE A 99 32.13 -7.89 5.54
#